data_AF-A0A2G8R8I1-F1
#
_entry.id   AF-A0A2G8R8I1-F1
#
_cell.length_a   1.000
_cell.length_b   1.000
_cell.length_c   1.000
_cell.angle_alpha   90.00
_cell.angle_beta   90.00
_cell.angle_gamma   90.00
#
_symmetry.space_group_name_H-M   'P 1'
#
loop_
_entity.id
_entity.type
_entity.pdbx_description
1 polymer ?
#
loop_
_entity_poly.entity_id
_entity_poly.type
_entity_poly.pdbx_seq_one_letter_code
_entity_poly.pdbx_strand_id
1 'polypeptide(L)'
;MLGTVMHAPGDVRLETVDDPKILKPTDAIIQLSASCICGSDLWPHVHPLDEPMHMGHEYCGVVIEVGSDVRTIKPGQFVVGSFALSENT
;
A
#
# COMPACT_ATOMS: atom_id res chain seq x y z
N MET A 1 -9.86 4.31 -5.95
CA MET A 1 -8.56 4.96 -6.29
C MET A 1 -7.79 4.17 -7.35
N LEU A 2 -6.65 4.66 -7.85
CA LEU A 2 -5.77 3.89 -8.74
C LEU A 2 -4.79 3.04 -7.93
N GLY A 3 -4.57 1.79 -8.34
CA GLY A 3 -3.63 0.85 -7.73
C GLY A 3 -2.75 0.15 -8.79
N THR A 4 -1.55 -0.26 -8.41
CA THR A 4 -0.64 -1.04 -9.26
C THR A 4 -0.79 -2.52 -8.92
N VAL A 5 -1.19 -3.33 -9.89
CA VAL A 5 -1.48 -4.76 -9.72
C VAL A 5 -0.69 -5.57 -10.75
N MET A 6 0.03 -6.60 -10.28
CA MET A 6 0.68 -7.57 -11.15
C MET A 6 -0.23 -8.78 -11.34
N HIS A 7 -0.52 -9.14 -12.59
CA HIS A 7 -1.34 -10.32 -12.94
C HIS A 7 -0.52 -11.55 -13.28
N ALA A 8 0.69 -11.35 -13.79
CA ALA A 8 1.64 -12.39 -14.17
C ALA A 8 3.05 -11.80 -14.25
N PRO A 9 4.11 -12.62 -14.33
CA PRO A 9 5.46 -12.15 -14.63
C PRO A 9 5.53 -11.16 -15.80
N GLY A 10 5.87 -9.91 -15.49
CA GLY A 10 5.97 -8.82 -16.49
C GLY A 10 4.64 -8.20 -16.92
N ASP A 11 3.50 -8.64 -16.38
CA ASP A 11 2.17 -8.08 -16.63
C ASP A 11 1.72 -7.23 -15.44
N VAL A 12 2.21 -5.99 -15.40
CA VAL A 12 1.86 -4.98 -14.38
C VAL A 12 0.89 -3.98 -14.97
N ARG A 13 -0.22 -3.76 -14.28
CA ARG A 13 -1.33 -2.92 -14.73
C ARG A 13 -1.67 -1.87 -13.69
N LEU A 14 -2.14 -0.74 -14.20
CA LEU A 14 -2.77 0.30 -13.40
C LEU A 14 -4.28 0.09 -13.44
N GLU A 15 -4.90 -0.09 -12.28
CA GLU A 15 -6.31 -0.45 -12.17
C GLU A 15 -7.05 0.49 -11.22
N THR A 16 -8.36 0.66 -11.48
CA THR A 16 -9.24 1.30 -10.50
C THR A 16 -9.64 0.27 -9.47
N VAL A 17 -9.29 0.52 -8.22
CA VAL A 17 -9.61 -0.29 -7.04
C VAL A 17 -10.49 0.50 -6.08
N ASP A 18 -11.14 -0.18 -5.14
CA ASP A 18 -11.92 0.48 -4.10
C ASP A 18 -11.05 1.43 -3.26
N ASP A 19 -11.65 2.51 -2.76
CA ASP A 19 -10.97 3.36 -1.79
C ASP A 19 -10.80 2.62 -0.45
N PRO A 20 -9.66 2.80 0.25
CA PRO A 20 -9.40 2.14 1.51
C PRO A 20 -10.41 2.58 2.58
N LYS A 21 -10.64 1.70 3.55
CA LYS A 21 -11.53 1.94 4.69
C LYS A 21 -10.83 1.50 5.95
N ILE A 22 -11.17 2.12 7.07
CA ILE A 22 -10.76 1.62 8.39
C ILE A 22 -11.45 0.27 8.62
N LEU A 23 -10.67 -0.81 8.73
CA LEU A 23 -11.18 -2.16 8.98
C LEU A 23 -11.04 -2.56 10.44
N LYS A 24 -9.96 -2.11 11.09
CA LYS A 24 -9.66 -2.32 12.51
C LYS A 24 -9.55 -0.98 13.22
N PRO A 25 -9.90 -0.91 14.52
CA PRO A 25 -9.72 0.31 15.34
C PRO A 25 -8.29 0.87 15.36
N THR A 26 -7.29 0.07 15.00
CA THR A 26 -5.87 0.42 15.00
C THR A 26 -5.35 0.94 13.65
N ASP A 27 -6.18 0.94 12.60
CA ASP A 27 -5.75 1.29 11.25
C ASP A 27 -5.57 2.81 11.06
N ALA A 28 -4.83 3.18 10.03
CA ALA A 28 -4.75 4.54 9.52
C ALA A 28 -4.76 4.53 8.00
N ILE A 29 -5.44 5.51 7.39
CA ILE A 29 -5.43 5.72 5.94
C ILE A 29 -4.49 6.86 5.62
N ILE A 30 -3.58 6.62 4.67
CA ILE A 30 -2.57 7.57 4.24
C ILE A 30 -2.83 7.94 2.78
N GLN A 31 -2.99 9.23 2.51
CA GLN A 31 -2.90 9.75 1.15
C GLN A 31 -1.42 9.80 0.75
N LEU A 32 -1.04 8.90 -0.14
CA LEU A 32 0.34 8.78 -0.59
C LEU A 32 0.79 10.04 -1.32
N SER A 33 1.95 10.57 -0.92
CA SER A 33 2.65 11.64 -1.62
C SER A 33 3.67 11.07 -2.60
N ALA A 34 4.32 9.96 -2.22
CA ALA A 34 5.22 9.21 -3.07
C ALA A 34 5.25 7.73 -2.65
N SER A 35 5.57 6.88 -3.62
CA SER A 35 5.90 5.47 -3.42
C SER A 35 7.10 5.11 -4.31
N CYS A 36 7.93 4.19 -3.85
CA CYS A 36 9.13 3.72 -4.54
C CYS A 36 8.97 2.27 -5.02
N ILE A 37 9.90 1.84 -5.87
CA ILE A 37 10.02 0.45 -6.32
C ILE A 37 11.26 -0.12 -5.64
N CYS A 38 11.08 -1.19 -4.87
CA CYS A 38 12.16 -1.92 -4.23
C CYS A 38 12.66 -3.05 -5.15
N GLY A 39 13.88 -3.53 -4.91
CA GLY A 39 14.41 -4.70 -5.62
C GLY A 39 13.59 -5.98 -5.38
N SER A 40 12.94 -6.10 -4.22
CA SER A 40 12.06 -7.22 -3.87
C SER A 40 10.75 -7.24 -4.68
N ASP A 41 10.27 -6.07 -5.14
CA ASP A 41 9.08 -6.00 -6.03
C ASP A 41 9.34 -6.68 -7.39
N LEU A 42 10.62 -6.90 -7.73
CA LEU A 42 11.01 -7.56 -8.97
C LEU A 42 11.05 -9.09 -8.87
N TRP A 43 11.08 -9.67 -7.67
CA TRP A 43 11.15 -11.13 -7.51
C TRP A 43 9.96 -11.87 -8.15
N PRO A 44 8.71 -11.37 -8.06
CA PRO A 44 7.58 -11.99 -8.77
C PRO A 44 7.68 -11.94 -10.30
N HIS A 45 8.56 -11.10 -10.89
CA HIS A 45 8.74 -11.06 -12.34
C HIS A 45 9.43 -12.32 -12.90
N VAL A 46 9.97 -13.18 -12.05
CA VAL A 46 10.65 -14.43 -12.48
C VAL A 46 9.95 -15.70 -11.95
N HIS A 47 8.81 -15.55 -11.26
CA HIS A 47 8.07 -16.66 -10.67
C HIS A 47 6.57 -16.56 -11.01
N PRO A 48 5.89 -17.67 -11.33
CA PRO A 48 4.43 -17.65 -11.53
C PRO A 48 3.71 -17.08 -10.30
N LEU A 49 2.70 -16.25 -10.56
CA LEU A 49 1.75 -15.80 -9.54
C LEU A 49 0.53 -16.72 -9.55
N ASP A 50 0.05 -17.08 -8.36
CA ASP A 50 -1.19 -17.85 -8.19
C ASP A 50 -2.44 -16.97 -8.40
N GLU A 51 -2.33 -15.68 -8.05
CA GLU A 51 -3.39 -14.67 -8.19
C GLU A 51 -2.79 -13.27 -8.41
N PRO A 52 -3.58 -12.31 -8.94
CA PRO A 52 -3.13 -10.93 -9.06
C PRO A 52 -2.72 -10.34 -7.70
N MET A 53 -1.60 -9.63 -7.69
CA MET A 53 -0.97 -9.11 -6.47
C MET A 53 -0.79 -7.59 -6.56
N HIS A 54 -1.23 -6.88 -5.53
CA HIS A 54 -0.94 -5.47 -5.35
C HIS A 54 0.56 -5.25 -5.09
N MET A 55 1.10 -4.16 -5.62
CA MET A 55 2.52 -3.84 -5.53
C MET A 55 2.80 -2.60 -4.68
N GLY A 56 3.99 -2.57 -4.07
CA GLY A 56 4.56 -1.41 -3.39
C GLY A 56 4.48 -1.47 -1.87
N HIS A 57 5.65 -1.34 -1.23
CA HIS A 57 5.81 -1.39 0.22
C HIS A 57 6.71 -0.27 0.78
N GLU A 58 7.12 0.67 -0.07
CA GLU A 58 7.98 1.81 0.26
C GLU A 58 7.22 3.12 -0.02
N TYR A 59 6.57 3.68 0.99
CA TYR A 59 5.70 4.84 0.79
C TYR A 59 5.81 5.89 1.88
N CYS A 60 5.45 7.13 1.54
CA CYS A 60 5.25 8.22 2.48
C CYS A 60 4.07 9.09 2.06
N GLY A 61 3.46 9.76 3.02
CA GLY A 61 2.26 10.56 2.75
C GLY A 61 1.65 11.19 3.97
N VAL A 62 0.43 11.68 3.81
CA VAL A 62 -0.33 12.39 4.84
C VAL A 62 -1.43 11.49 5.37
N VAL A 63 -1.52 11.33 6.69
CA VAL A 63 -2.63 10.62 7.33
C VAL A 63 -3.92 11.40 7.08
N ILE A 64 -4.95 10.74 6.53
CA ILE A 64 -6.27 11.36 6.26
C ILE A 64 -7.37 10.82 7.17
N GLU A 65 -7.21 9.61 7.70
CA GLU A 65 -8.17 8.99 8.63
C GLU A 65 -7.43 8.05 9.59
N VAL A 66 -7.94 7.89 10.81
CA VAL A 66 -7.42 6.95 11.81
C VAL A 66 -8.56 6.22 12.51
N GLY A 67 -8.32 4.98 12.90
CA GLY A 67 -9.25 4.19 13.71
C GLY A 67 -9.34 4.69 15.16
N SER A 68 -10.36 4.23 15.88
CA SER A 68 -10.71 4.73 17.22
C SER A 68 -9.67 4.43 18.32
N ASP A 69 -8.78 3.46 18.09
CA ASP A 69 -7.76 3.06 19.06
C ASP A 69 -6.37 3.64 18.74
N VAL A 70 -6.22 4.42 17.67
CA VAL A 70 -4.98 5.11 17.34
C VAL A 70 -4.80 6.31 18.28
N ARG A 71 -3.68 6.34 19.03
CA ARG A 71 -3.40 7.38 20.05
C ARG A 71 -2.20 8.28 19.75
N THR A 72 -1.32 7.86 18.84
CA THR A 72 0.00 8.45 18.64
C THR A 72 0.10 9.29 17.36
N ILE A 73 -0.82 9.10 16.42
CA ILE A 73 -0.92 9.89 15.18
C ILE A 73 -2.34 10.41 14.96
N LYS A 74 -2.48 11.42 14.12
CA LYS A 74 -3.76 12.07 13.77
C LYS A 74 -3.78 12.52 12.31
N PRO A 75 -4.96 12.70 11.70
CA PRO A 75 -5.10 13.28 10.37
C PRO A 75 -4.32 14.60 10.21
N GLY A 76 -3.71 14.78 9.04
CA GLY A 76 -2.86 15.93 8.69
C GLY A 76 -1.36 15.74 8.99
N GLN A 77 -0.95 14.68 9.70
CA GLN A 77 0.47 14.40 9.93
C GLN A 77 1.10 13.70 8.73
N PHE A 78 2.34 14.09 8.41
CA PHE A 78 3.18 13.40 7.42
C PHE A 78 3.89 12.21 8.06
N VAL A 79 3.84 11.05 7.41
CA VAL A 79 4.37 9.79 7.92
C VAL A 79 5.16 9.04 6.83
N VAL A 80 6.06 8.17 7.28
CA VAL A 80 6.78 7.21 6.44
C VAL A 80 6.33 5.81 6.85
N GLY A 81 5.88 5.00 5.89
CA GLY A 81 5.47 3.63 6.13
C GLY A 81 6.66 2.72 6.39
N SER A 82 6.52 1.76 7.31
CA SER A 82 7.53 0.73 7.52
C SER A 82 7.28 -0.43 6.57
N PHE A 83 8.26 -0.78 5.74
CA PHE A 83 8.15 -1.95 4.85
C PHE A 83 7.88 -3.26 5.61
N ALA A 84 8.37 -3.36 6.85
CA ALA A 84 8.24 -4.56 7.67
C ALA A 84 6.80 -4.86 8.11
N LEU A 85 5.90 -3.88 7.96
CA LEU A 85 4.48 -3.97 8.31
C LEU A 85 3.57 -3.77 7.09
N SER A 86 4.15 -3.67 5.90
CA SER A 86 3.39 -3.51 4.65
C SER A 86 2.95 -4.88 4.14
N GLU A 87 1.63 -5.09 4.05
CA GLU A 87 1.04 -6.35 3.55
C GLU A 87 0.48 -6.22 2.12
N ASN A 88 0.83 -5.13 1.41
CA ASN A 88 0.37 -4.81 0.05
C ASN A 88 -1.15 -4.85 -0.15
N THR A 89 -1.94 -4.60 0.89
CA THR A 89 -3.40 -4.48 0.81
C THR A 89 -3.86 -3.08 0.44
#